data_AF-A0A2H4U502-F1
#
_entry.id   AF-A0A2H4U502-F1
#
_cell.length_a   1.000
_cell.length_b   1.000
_cell.length_c   1.000
_cell.angle_alpha   90.00
_cell.angle_beta   90.00
_cell.angle_gamma   90.00
#
_symmetry.space_group_name_H-M   'P 1'
#
loop_
_entity.id
_entity.type
_entity.pdbx_description
1 polymer ?
#
loop_
_entity_poly.entity_id
_entity_poly.type
_entity_poly.pdbx_seq_one_letter_code
_entity_poly.pdbx_strand_id
1 'polypeptide(L)'
;MAKPEIINFDNINYAIYKVGTWKNHYEINQIGLSREIPVTNATLHHVKLSMEEIRKSEFDIDNKTVNGFVAIALQLNPKIQKMDLDDVIALEQKEYESILEELDNLELLSDDGSVSLDTEDYLIFKLEKECHVTNSIPANLHTKKYYVDELKRIEKSLS
;
A
#
# COMPACT_ATOMS: atom_id res chain seq x y z
N MET A 1 10.25 -22.67 -25.83
CA MET A 1 10.23 -21.61 -24.81
C MET A 1 8.86 -20.98 -24.85
N ALA A 2 8.13 -20.94 -23.74
CA ALA A 2 6.89 -20.17 -23.66
C ALA A 2 7.24 -18.69 -23.89
N LYS A 3 6.40 -17.95 -24.61
CA LYS A 3 6.58 -16.50 -24.70
C LYS A 3 6.42 -15.92 -23.29
N PRO A 4 7.25 -14.94 -22.89
CA PRO A 4 7.04 -14.25 -21.63
C PRO A 4 5.62 -13.66 -21.62
N GLU A 5 4.89 -13.87 -20.54
CA GLU A 5 3.59 -13.24 -20.35
C GLU A 5 3.80 -11.73 -20.19
N ILE A 6 3.04 -10.94 -20.94
CA ILE A 6 3.16 -9.48 -21.00
C ILE A 6 1.93 -8.88 -20.37
N ILE A 7 2.14 -7.92 -19.46
CA ILE A 7 1.11 -7.16 -18.77
C ILE A 7 1.13 -5.72 -19.28
N ASN A 8 -0.02 -5.23 -19.72
CA ASN A 8 -0.18 -3.82 -20.08
C ASN A 8 -0.34 -2.96 -18.81
N PHE A 9 0.19 -1.74 -18.83
CA PHE A 9 0.17 -0.84 -17.67
C PHE A 9 -1.22 -0.33 -17.28
N ASP A 10 -2.17 -0.36 -18.22
CA ASP A 10 -3.60 -0.05 -18.01
C ASP A 10 -4.42 -1.21 -17.43
N ASN A 11 -3.83 -2.41 -17.29
CA ASN A 11 -4.57 -3.58 -16.86
C ASN A 11 -4.93 -3.51 -15.37
N ILE A 12 -6.19 -3.22 -15.10
CA ILE A 12 -6.74 -3.07 -13.75
C ILE A 12 -6.67 -4.33 -12.87
N ASN A 13 -6.40 -5.51 -13.45
CA ASN A 13 -6.23 -6.75 -12.69
C ASN A 13 -4.80 -6.94 -12.19
N TYR A 14 -3.91 -5.97 -12.42
CA TYR A 14 -2.55 -5.99 -11.93
C TYR A 14 -2.23 -4.69 -11.20
N ALA A 15 -1.41 -4.81 -10.16
CA ALA A 15 -0.76 -3.70 -9.49
C ALA A 15 0.74 -3.79 -9.75
N ILE A 16 1.35 -2.67 -10.13
CA ILE A 16 2.74 -2.57 -10.56
C ILE A 16 3.40 -1.46 -9.75
N TYR A 17 4.43 -1.84 -9.01
CA TYR A 17 5.19 -0.96 -8.14
C TYR A 17 6.67 -0.97 -8.51
N LYS A 18 7.38 0.09 -8.15
CA LYS A 18 8.84 0.07 -8.01
C LYS A 18 9.21 0.09 -6.54
N VAL A 19 10.39 -0.43 -6.22
CA VAL A 19 10.98 -0.26 -4.89
C VAL A 19 11.48 1.18 -4.75
N GLY A 20 11.06 1.86 -3.70
CA GLY A 20 11.47 3.23 -3.43
C GLY A 20 11.31 3.63 -1.98
N THR A 21 11.41 4.93 -1.73
CA THR A 21 11.23 5.53 -0.41
C THR A 21 10.30 6.71 -0.53
N TRP A 22 9.34 6.81 0.38
CA TRP A 22 8.55 8.00 0.57
C TRP A 22 9.41 9.15 1.14
N LYS A 23 8.99 10.37 0.88
CA LYS A 23 9.60 11.61 1.36
C LYS A 23 9.37 11.77 2.87
N ASN A 24 8.17 11.45 3.34
CA ASN A 24 7.83 11.50 4.75
C ASN A 24 8.08 10.15 5.45
N HIS A 25 8.13 10.21 6.78
CA HIS A 25 8.10 9.03 7.63
C HIS A 25 6.67 8.79 8.12
N TYR A 26 6.27 7.53 8.15
CA TYR A 26 4.92 7.10 8.50
C TYR A 26 4.98 6.05 9.61
N GLU A 27 4.03 6.13 10.53
CA GLU A 27 3.88 5.23 11.68
C GLU A 27 2.49 4.60 11.74
N ILE A 28 1.49 5.22 11.10
CA ILE A 28 0.09 4.80 11.08
C ILE A 28 -0.36 4.40 9.67
N ASN A 29 0.08 5.10 8.62
CA ASN A 29 -0.40 4.86 7.27
C ASN A 29 0.28 3.65 6.61
N GLN A 30 -0.50 2.61 6.29
CA GLN A 30 0.07 1.33 5.83
C GLN A 30 0.71 1.42 4.43
N ILE A 31 0.27 2.38 3.62
CA ILE A 31 0.89 2.65 2.32
C ILE A 31 2.26 3.30 2.51
N GLY A 32 2.33 4.30 3.40
CA GLY A 32 3.56 5.00 3.76
C GLY A 32 4.58 4.13 4.51
N LEU A 33 4.12 3.07 5.18
CA LEU A 33 5.01 2.07 5.80
C LEU A 33 5.70 1.17 4.78
N SER A 34 5.09 0.94 3.61
CA SER A 34 5.65 0.11 2.54
C SER A 34 6.68 0.88 1.71
N ARG A 35 7.62 0.16 1.09
CA ARG A 35 8.54 0.70 0.08
C ARG A 35 8.07 0.48 -1.35
N GLU A 36 6.84 0.02 -1.52
CA GLU A 36 6.19 -0.18 -2.81
C GLU A 36 5.58 1.13 -3.31
N ILE A 37 6.19 1.71 -4.34
CA ILE A 37 5.74 2.98 -4.93
C ILE A 37 4.97 2.69 -6.22
N PRO A 38 3.70 3.11 -6.36
CA PRO A 38 2.93 2.94 -7.58
C PRO A 38 3.64 3.54 -8.79
N VAL A 39 3.61 2.84 -9.92
CA VAL A 39 4.19 3.35 -11.18
C VAL A 39 3.20 3.43 -12.34
N THR A 40 1.97 2.93 -12.18
CA THR A 40 0.92 3.06 -13.21
C THR A 40 -0.33 3.74 -12.64
N ASN A 41 -1.13 4.35 -13.53
CA ASN A 41 -2.40 4.96 -13.13
C ASN A 41 -3.35 3.95 -12.48
N ALA A 42 -3.42 2.73 -13.03
CA ALA A 42 -4.24 1.65 -12.46
C ALA A 42 -3.83 1.34 -11.01
N THR A 43 -2.53 1.23 -10.76
CA THR A 43 -2.00 0.95 -9.41
C THR A 43 -2.26 2.10 -8.45
N LEU A 44 -2.02 3.35 -8.89
CA LEU A 44 -2.28 4.54 -8.10
C LEU A 44 -3.76 4.64 -7.71
N HIS A 45 -4.66 4.34 -8.65
CA HIS A 45 -6.09 4.35 -8.40
C HIS A 45 -6.49 3.31 -7.35
N HIS A 46 -5.98 2.07 -7.47
CA HIS A 46 -6.24 1.01 -6.49
C HIS A 46 -5.74 1.39 -5.09
N VAL A 47 -4.53 1.95 -4.98
CA VAL A 47 -3.98 2.39 -3.69
C VAL A 47 -4.87 3.45 -3.04
N LYS A 48 -5.28 4.47 -3.80
CA LYS A 48 -6.17 5.52 -3.28
C LYS A 48 -7.52 4.97 -2.86
N LEU A 49 -8.10 4.07 -3.65
CA LEU A 49 -9.37 3.42 -3.29
C LEU A 49 -9.25 2.65 -1.97
N SER A 50 -8.21 1.83 -1.82
CA SER A 50 -7.98 1.07 -0.58
C SER A 50 -7.75 2.00 0.62
N MET A 51 -7.02 3.10 0.44
CA MET A 51 -6.86 4.10 1.51
C MET A 51 -8.20 4.71 1.93
N GLU A 52 -9.05 5.07 0.98
CA GLU A 52 -10.37 5.60 1.28
C GLU A 52 -11.26 4.58 2.00
N GLU A 53 -11.25 3.32 1.57
CA GLU A 53 -12.03 2.25 2.20
C GLU A 53 -11.60 2.01 3.66
N ILE A 54 -10.29 1.97 3.92
CA ILE A 54 -9.75 1.87 5.28
C ILE A 54 -10.19 3.07 6.12
N ARG A 55 -10.04 4.29 5.60
CA ARG A 55 -10.34 5.51 6.35
C ARG A 55 -11.84 5.74 6.57
N LYS A 56 -12.70 5.26 5.69
CA LYS A 56 -14.17 5.31 5.87
C LYS A 56 -14.69 4.27 6.86
N SER A 57 -13.89 3.26 7.18
CA SER A 57 -14.27 2.27 8.20
C SER A 57 -14.20 2.91 9.59
N GLU A 58 -15.23 2.68 10.41
CA GLU A 58 -15.39 3.30 11.73
C GLU A 58 -15.34 2.26 12.84
N PHE A 59 -14.69 2.60 13.95
CA PHE A 59 -14.53 1.74 15.13
C PHE A 59 -14.65 2.57 16.41
N ASP A 60 -15.31 2.03 17.42
CA ASP A 60 -15.43 2.69 18.73
C ASP A 60 -14.32 2.23 19.68
N ILE A 61 -13.45 3.17 20.09
CA ILE A 61 -12.33 2.96 21.02
C ILE A 61 -12.36 4.05 22.08
N ASP A 62 -12.37 3.66 23.37
CA ASP A 62 -12.39 4.58 24.51
C ASP A 62 -13.46 5.70 24.43
N ASN A 63 -14.68 5.31 24.01
CA ASN A 63 -15.84 6.20 23.79
C ASN A 63 -15.64 7.26 22.68
N LYS A 64 -14.69 7.04 21.77
CA LYS A 64 -14.52 7.84 20.54
C LYS A 64 -14.61 6.94 19.32
N THR A 65 -15.27 7.43 18.27
CA THR A 65 -15.27 6.79 16.96
C THR A 65 -14.02 7.22 16.20
N VAL A 66 -13.23 6.24 15.76
CA VAL A 66 -11.98 6.44 15.02
C VAL A 66 -12.02 5.70 13.68
N ASN A 67 -11.19 6.13 12.73
CA ASN A 67 -11.12 5.47 11.43
C ASN A 67 -10.28 4.18 11.46
N GLY A 68 -10.34 3.42 10.37
CA GLY A 68 -9.62 2.15 10.23
C GLY A 68 -8.09 2.27 10.33
N PHE A 69 -7.47 3.38 9.91
CA PHE A 69 -6.02 3.53 10.05
C PHE A 69 -5.62 3.63 11.52
N VAL A 70 -6.33 4.46 12.30
CA VAL A 70 -6.12 4.59 13.75
C VAL A 70 -6.34 3.24 14.44
N ALA A 71 -7.45 2.55 14.14
CA ALA A 71 -7.77 1.26 14.74
C ALA A 71 -6.69 0.20 14.46
N ILE A 72 -6.22 0.08 13.21
CA ILE A 72 -5.16 -0.85 12.81
C ILE A 72 -3.84 -0.50 13.51
N ALA A 73 -3.46 0.78 13.56
CA ALA A 73 -2.21 1.19 14.18
C ALA A 73 -2.20 0.93 15.70
N LEU A 74 -3.32 1.18 16.39
CA LEU A 74 -3.47 0.80 17.79
C LEU A 74 -3.38 -0.72 17.99
N GLN A 75 -3.87 -1.52 17.04
CA GLN A 75 -3.76 -2.97 17.15
C GLN A 75 -2.34 -3.51 16.90
N LEU A 76 -1.59 -2.92 15.96
CA LEU A 76 -0.35 -3.49 15.43
C LEU A 76 0.93 -2.80 15.89
N ASN A 77 0.87 -1.55 16.36
CA ASN A 77 2.05 -0.75 16.70
C ASN A 77 2.10 -0.43 18.21
N PRO A 78 2.92 -1.14 19.01
CA PRO A 78 3.09 -0.89 20.44
C PRO A 78 3.52 0.53 20.83
N LYS A 79 4.11 1.31 19.92
CA LYS A 79 4.42 2.72 20.17
C LYS A 79 3.14 3.55 20.16
N ILE A 80 2.29 3.33 19.15
CA ILE A 80 0.99 4.01 18.99
C ILE A 80 0.05 3.64 20.15
N GLN A 81 0.07 2.39 20.62
CA GLN A 81 -0.72 1.95 21.79
C GLN A 81 -0.47 2.76 23.07
N LYS A 82 0.70 3.39 23.20
CA LYS A 82 1.09 4.16 24.39
C LYS A 82 0.83 5.66 24.23
N MET A 83 0.42 6.10 23.05
CA MET A 83 0.12 7.50 22.77
C MET A 83 -1.30 7.83 23.24
N ASP A 84 -1.55 9.12 23.51
CA ASP A 84 -2.90 9.60 23.73
C ASP A 84 -3.72 9.46 22.44
N LEU A 85 -4.99 9.06 22.56
CA LEU A 85 -5.84 8.80 21.40
C LEU A 85 -6.02 10.04 20.50
N ASP A 86 -6.09 11.24 21.08
CA ASP A 86 -6.20 12.47 20.28
C ASP A 86 -4.92 12.75 19.47
N ASP A 87 -3.75 12.44 20.04
CA ASP A 87 -2.47 12.55 19.35
C ASP A 87 -2.37 11.54 18.20
N VAL A 88 -2.88 10.33 18.38
CA VAL A 88 -2.92 9.29 17.32
C VAL A 88 -3.83 9.72 16.18
N ILE A 89 -5.01 10.27 16.47
CA ILE A 89 -5.95 10.78 15.46
C ILE A 89 -5.31 11.94 14.69
N ALA A 90 -4.65 12.87 15.39
CA ALA A 90 -3.96 14.00 14.74
C ALA A 90 -2.78 13.53 13.87
N LEU A 91 -2.03 12.52 14.32
CA LEU A 91 -0.95 11.92 13.55
C LEU A 91 -1.47 11.23 12.29
N GLU A 92 -2.56 10.45 12.39
CA GLU A 92 -3.18 9.80 11.24
C GLU A 92 -3.61 10.82 10.19
N GLN A 93 -4.31 11.88 10.60
CA GLN A 93 -4.75 12.94 9.70
C GLN A 93 -3.58 13.55 8.92
N LYS A 94 -2.50 13.89 9.63
CA LYS A 94 -1.28 14.45 9.04
C LYS A 94 -0.63 13.48 8.05
N GLU A 95 -0.51 12.21 8.43
CA GLU A 95 0.07 11.19 7.57
C GLU A 95 -0.78 10.94 6.33
N TYR A 96 -2.11 10.91 6.47
CA TYR A 96 -3.04 10.74 5.36
C TYR A 96 -2.91 11.85 4.32
N GLU A 97 -2.87 13.11 4.76
CA GLU A 97 -2.66 14.26 3.87
C GLU A 97 -1.30 14.20 3.18
N SER A 98 -0.24 13.86 3.94
CA SER A 98 1.13 13.79 3.42
C SER A 98 1.27 12.70 2.36
N ILE A 99 0.73 11.51 2.59
CA ILE A 99 0.81 10.43 1.60
C ILE A 99 -0.05 10.72 0.37
N LEU A 100 -1.21 11.37 0.51
CA LEU A 100 -2.00 11.79 -0.65
C LEU A 100 -1.22 12.78 -1.52
N GLU A 101 -0.58 13.77 -0.91
CA GLU A 101 0.28 14.71 -1.64
C GLU A 101 1.41 13.99 -2.37
N GLU A 102 2.09 13.04 -1.72
CA GLU A 102 3.14 12.26 -2.37
C GLU A 102 2.61 11.41 -3.54
N LEU A 103 1.46 10.76 -3.36
CA LEU A 103 0.78 9.96 -4.39
C LEU A 103 0.36 10.81 -5.60
N ASP A 104 -0.12 12.03 -5.38
CA ASP A 104 -0.53 12.97 -6.44
C ASP A 104 0.65 13.48 -7.26
N ASN A 105 1.86 13.44 -6.72
CA ASN A 105 3.08 13.92 -7.36
C ASN A 105 3.97 12.80 -7.93
N LEU A 106 3.50 11.55 -7.94
CA LEU A 106 4.25 10.45 -8.53
C LEU A 106 4.39 10.60 -10.04
N GLU A 107 5.60 10.39 -10.55
CA GLU A 107 5.84 10.21 -11.97
C GLU A 107 5.43 8.79 -12.38
N LEU A 108 4.40 8.70 -13.22
CA LEU A 108 3.81 7.44 -13.66
C LEU A 108 4.26 7.08 -15.08
N LEU A 109 4.30 5.79 -15.35
CA LEU A 109 4.48 5.24 -16.69
C LEU A 109 3.24 5.50 -17.54
N SER A 110 3.44 5.61 -18.85
CA SER A 110 2.36 5.77 -19.82
C SER A 110 1.48 4.53 -19.89
N ASP A 111 0.16 4.71 -19.93
CA ASP A 111 -0.82 3.62 -19.96
C ASP A 111 -0.66 2.70 -21.20
N ASP A 112 -0.10 3.22 -22.30
CA ASP A 112 0.16 2.45 -23.53
C ASP A 112 1.35 1.48 -23.40
N GLY A 113 2.07 1.53 -22.28
CA GLY A 113 3.23 0.68 -22.01
C GLY A 113 2.86 -0.74 -21.56
N SER A 114 3.88 -1.60 -21.52
CA SER A 114 3.75 -2.96 -21.01
C SER A 114 5.04 -3.45 -20.39
N VAL A 115 4.94 -4.51 -19.60
CA VAL A 115 6.05 -5.15 -18.91
C VAL A 115 5.93 -6.66 -18.96
N SER A 116 7.07 -7.35 -19.03
CA SER A 116 7.11 -8.81 -18.92
C SER A 116 6.96 -9.24 -17.46
N LEU A 117 6.21 -10.32 -17.20
CA LEU A 117 6.16 -10.94 -15.87
C LEU A 117 7.52 -11.47 -15.38
N ASP A 118 8.51 -11.67 -16.27
CA ASP A 118 9.85 -12.10 -15.89
C ASP A 118 10.76 -10.94 -15.46
N THR A 119 10.25 -9.69 -15.41
CA THR A 119 11.02 -8.53 -14.98
C THR A 119 11.44 -8.61 -13.51
N GLU A 120 12.60 -8.00 -13.22
CA GLU A 120 13.04 -7.68 -11.85
C GLU A 120 13.08 -6.15 -11.62
N ASP A 121 12.67 -5.35 -12.60
CA ASP A 121 12.65 -3.88 -12.49
C ASP A 121 11.43 -3.39 -11.69
N TYR A 122 10.37 -4.21 -11.65
CA TYR A 122 9.10 -3.91 -11.00
C TYR A 122 8.61 -5.06 -10.14
N LEU A 123 7.84 -4.71 -9.13
CA LEU A 123 7.04 -5.62 -8.32
C LEU A 123 5.65 -5.70 -8.96
N ILE A 124 5.22 -6.90 -9.32
CA ILE A 124 3.95 -7.14 -10.02
C ILE A 124 3.07 -8.05 -9.18
N PHE A 125 1.88 -7.57 -8.86
CA PHE A 125 0.86 -8.34 -8.18
C PHE A 125 -0.35 -8.51 -9.10
N LYS A 126 -0.91 -9.71 -9.10
CA LYS A 126 -2.22 -10.00 -9.70
C LYS A 126 -3.28 -9.73 -8.63
N LEU A 127 -4.29 -8.97 -9.02
CA LEU A 127 -5.44 -8.62 -8.18
C LEU A 127 -6.58 -9.56 -8.52
N GLU A 128 -6.98 -10.40 -7.56
CA GLU A 128 -8.09 -11.33 -7.71
C GLU A 128 -9.19 -10.98 -6.70
N LYS A 129 -10.44 -10.86 -7.18
CA LYS A 129 -11.59 -10.63 -6.29
C LYS A 129 -12.12 -11.96 -5.76
N GLU A 130 -12.11 -12.12 -4.45
CA GLU A 130 -12.77 -13.21 -3.75
C GLU A 130 -13.92 -12.66 -2.91
N CYS A 131 -15.16 -12.90 -3.36
CA CYS A 131 -16.39 -12.39 -2.76
C CYS A 131 -16.41 -10.85 -2.61
N HIS A 132 -15.94 -10.36 -1.46
CA HIS A 132 -15.96 -8.95 -1.08
C HIS A 132 -14.55 -8.37 -0.87
N VAL A 133 -13.50 -9.15 -1.10
CA VAL A 133 -12.10 -8.77 -0.83
C VAL A 133 -11.28 -8.87 -2.10
N THR A 134 -10.39 -7.91 -2.31
CA THR A 134 -9.37 -7.96 -3.36
C THR A 134 -8.10 -8.57 -2.76
N ASN A 135 -7.70 -9.74 -3.26
CA ASN A 135 -6.45 -10.38 -2.89
C ASN A 135 -5.34 -9.89 -3.82
N SER A 136 -4.23 -9.46 -3.24
CA SER A 136 -3.01 -9.11 -3.97
C SER A 136 -2.03 -10.28 -3.93
N ILE A 137 -1.79 -10.92 -5.08
CA ILE A 137 -0.99 -12.14 -5.20
C ILE A 137 0.28 -11.83 -6.00
N PRO A 138 1.50 -12.08 -5.48
CA PRO A 138 2.73 -11.88 -6.24
C PRO A 138 2.71 -12.65 -7.58
N ALA A 139 2.88 -11.94 -8.70
CA ALA A 139 2.77 -12.52 -10.04
C ALA A 139 4.04 -13.26 -10.49
N ASN A 140 5.18 -13.02 -9.82
CA ASN A 140 6.45 -13.68 -10.11
C ASN A 140 7.27 -13.94 -8.84
N LEU A 141 8.37 -14.71 -8.98
CA LEU A 141 9.24 -15.08 -7.85
C LEU A 141 9.98 -13.87 -7.25
N HIS A 142 10.35 -12.90 -8.08
CA HIS A 142 11.01 -11.66 -7.65
C HIS A 142 10.11 -10.90 -6.65
N THR A 143 8.87 -10.64 -7.05
CA THR A 143 7.85 -9.96 -6.23
C THR A 143 7.53 -10.77 -4.98
N LYS A 144 7.42 -12.10 -5.10
CA LYS A 144 7.14 -12.97 -3.93
C LYS A 144 8.25 -12.88 -2.89
N LYS A 145 9.51 -12.90 -3.32
CA LYS A 145 10.66 -12.79 -2.42
C LYS A 145 10.67 -11.43 -1.73
N TYR A 146 10.48 -10.36 -2.51
CA TYR A 146 10.41 -9.01 -1.97
C TYR A 146 9.29 -8.87 -0.95
N TYR A 147 8.08 -9.31 -1.27
CA TYR A 147 6.91 -9.24 -0.40
C TYR A 147 7.16 -9.88 0.97
N VAL A 148 7.76 -11.08 1.01
CA VAL A 148 8.09 -11.77 2.27
C VAL A 148 9.14 -10.99 3.09
N ASP A 149 10.16 -10.45 2.42
CA ASP A 149 11.21 -9.69 3.09
C ASP A 149 10.68 -8.33 3.60
N GLU A 150 9.76 -7.71 2.87
CA GLU A 150 9.14 -6.45 3.20
C GLU A 150 8.19 -6.57 4.41
N LEU A 151 7.38 -7.63 4.47
CA LEU A 151 6.54 -7.90 5.65
C LEU A 151 7.38 -8.01 6.93
N LYS A 152 8.49 -8.76 6.88
CA LYS A 152 9.43 -8.88 8.02
C LYS A 152 10.04 -7.54 8.40
N ARG A 153 10.33 -6.68 7.42
CA ARG A 153 10.86 -5.33 7.67
C ARG A 153 9.83 -4.47 8.39
N ILE A 154 8.58 -4.50 7.92
CA ILE A 154 7.48 -3.73 8.52
C ILE A 154 7.22 -4.21 9.95
N GLU A 155 7.09 -5.51 10.19
CA GLU A 155 6.94 -6.10 11.54
C GLU A 155 8.07 -5.66 12.48
N LYS A 156 9.31 -5.64 11.99
CA LYS A 156 10.47 -5.18 12.76
C LYS A 156 10.45 -3.67 13.05
N SER A 157 9.87 -2.86 12.16
CA SER A 157 9.76 -1.41 12.38
C SER A 157 8.67 -1.02 13.36
N LEU A 158 7.62 -1.85 13.45
CA LEU A 158 6.50 -1.67 14.35
C LEU A 158 6.79 -2.20 15.77
N SER A 159 7.70 -3.17 15.93
CA SER A 159 8.16 -3.68 17.24
C SER A 159 9.14 -2.75 17.96
#